data_AF-A0A844MKT6-F1
#
_entry.id   AF-A0A844MKT6-F1
#
_cell.length_a   1.000
_cell.length_b   1.000
_cell.length_c   1.000
_cell.angle_alpha   90.00
_cell.angle_beta   90.00
_cell.angle_gamma   90.00
#
_symmetry.space_group_name_H-M   'P 1'
#
loop_
_entity.id
_entity.type
_entity.pdbx_description
1 polymer ?
#
loop_
_entity_poly.entity_id
_entity_poly.type
_entity_poly.pdbx_seq_one_letter_code
_entity_poly.pdbx_strand_id
1 'polypeptide(L)'
;MASKDELQSTLKEKFSINKNISQPLTKEECERLIKLLESEPSAVKLVDSYANKNSTLGRNNSSYARARNQAEHKLAALQTEYLELEKSIASIEEAKTNLENRKRLLEEEQKKLQDEVENLTSKNQSLSSKVQTLTTQNDEIMNANAQLKKDNKNLKNIVDQIKLKLARDTKELLQYEDNEIRKAIIRLFRWTLG
;
A
#
# COMPACT_ATOMS: atom_id res chain seq x y z
N MET A 1 93.34 -7.40 25.63
CA MET A 1 92.61 -7.98 24.48
C MET A 1 91.17 -7.54 24.60
N ALA A 2 90.59 -7.00 23.53
CA ALA A 2 89.20 -6.55 23.55
C ALA A 2 88.24 -7.70 23.87
N SER A 3 87.16 -7.40 24.59
CA SER A 3 86.08 -8.35 24.87
C SER A 3 85.27 -8.65 23.60
N LYS A 4 84.58 -9.80 23.55
CA LYS A 4 83.67 -10.15 22.46
C LYS A 4 82.63 -9.05 22.21
N ASP A 5 82.11 -8.45 23.28
CA ASP A 5 81.12 -7.37 23.20
C ASP A 5 81.71 -6.08 22.64
N GLU A 6 82.97 -5.77 22.94
CA GLU A 6 83.69 -4.61 22.40
C GLU A 6 83.98 -4.78 20.90
N LEU A 7 84.37 -5.99 20.47
CA LEU A 7 84.58 -6.32 19.06
C LEU A 7 83.27 -6.27 18.26
N GLN A 8 82.16 -6.73 18.85
CA GLN A 8 80.84 -6.64 18.23
C GLN A 8 80.32 -5.20 18.14
N SER A 9 80.55 -4.38 19.17
CA SER A 9 80.25 -2.94 19.11
C SER A 9 81.08 -2.25 18.04
N THR A 10 82.36 -2.61 17.89
CA THR A 10 83.24 -2.06 16.84
C THR A 10 82.75 -2.43 15.44
N LEU A 11 82.35 -3.70 15.21
CA LEU A 11 81.76 -4.14 13.93
C LEU A 11 80.44 -3.42 13.62
N LYS A 12 79.64 -3.11 14.64
CA LYS A 12 78.38 -2.39 14.50
C LYS A 12 78.57 -0.88 14.25
N GLU A 13 79.46 -0.24 15.00
CA GLU A 13 79.66 1.21 14.96
C GLU A 13 80.53 1.66 13.79
N LYS A 14 81.60 0.91 13.47
CA LYS A 14 82.49 1.27 12.34
C LYS A 14 82.05 0.71 11.00
N PHE A 15 81.47 -0.50 10.97
CA PHE A 15 81.17 -1.21 9.73
C PHE A 15 79.67 -1.50 9.54
N SER A 16 78.80 -0.96 10.42
CA SER A 16 77.34 -1.12 10.34
C SER A 16 76.83 -2.59 10.32
N ILE A 17 77.65 -3.54 10.78
CA ILE A 17 77.29 -4.96 10.86
C ILE A 17 76.47 -5.19 12.13
N ASN A 18 75.15 -5.34 11.99
CA ASN A 18 74.22 -5.48 13.12
C ASN A 18 73.70 -6.94 13.30
N LYS A 19 73.29 -7.27 14.53
CA LYS A 19 73.07 -8.59 15.18
C LYS A 19 72.21 -9.68 14.50
N ASN A 20 71.76 -9.54 13.25
CA ASN A 20 71.02 -10.62 12.56
C ASN A 20 71.94 -11.54 11.73
N ILE A 21 73.03 -12.00 12.34
CA ILE A 21 73.78 -13.12 11.77
C ILE A 21 73.06 -14.37 12.29
N SER A 22 72.56 -15.21 11.38
CA SER A 22 71.81 -16.43 11.73
C SER A 22 72.60 -17.41 12.62
N GLN A 23 73.90 -17.16 12.83
CA GLN A 23 74.77 -17.86 13.78
C GLN A 23 75.60 -16.86 14.60
N PRO A 24 75.73 -17.07 15.93
CA PRO A 24 76.51 -16.17 16.79
C PRO A 24 78.01 -16.31 16.51
N LEU A 25 78.64 -15.24 16.02
CA LEU A 25 80.10 -15.17 15.85
C LEU A 25 80.83 -15.43 17.19
N THR A 26 81.88 -16.24 17.14
CA THR A 26 82.86 -16.43 18.21
C THR A 26 83.81 -15.23 18.30
N LYS A 27 84.57 -15.14 19.39
CA LYS A 27 85.53 -14.04 19.61
C LYS A 27 86.62 -14.02 18.54
N GLU A 28 87.18 -15.20 18.20
CA GLU A 28 88.22 -15.32 17.17
C GLU A 28 87.70 -14.92 15.78
N GLU A 29 86.45 -15.25 15.45
CA GLU A 29 85.83 -14.87 14.19
C GLU A 29 85.62 -13.35 14.09
N CYS A 30 85.22 -12.68 15.17
CA CYS A 30 85.13 -11.21 15.22
C CYS A 30 86.49 -10.55 14.98
N GLU A 31 87.56 -11.05 15.59
CA GLU A 31 88.92 -10.52 15.41
C GLU A 31 89.44 -10.71 13.98
N ARG A 32 89.17 -11.88 13.37
CA ARG A 32 89.51 -12.13 11.95
C ARG A 32 88.74 -11.22 11.00
N LEU A 33 87.45 -11.01 11.28
CA LEU A 33 86.59 -10.15 10.46
C LEU A 33 87.07 -8.69 10.47
N ILE A 34 87.40 -8.17 11.66
CA ILE A 34 87.89 -6.80 11.81
C ILE A 34 89.21 -6.62 11.05
N LYS A 35 90.16 -7.55 11.21
CA LYS A 35 91.43 -7.50 10.46
C LYS A 35 91.21 -7.50 8.94
N LEU A 36 90.29 -8.33 8.45
CA LEU A 36 89.98 -8.42 7.02
C LEU A 36 89.31 -7.14 6.50
N LEU A 37 88.40 -6.55 7.27
CA LEU A 37 87.74 -5.29 6.93
C LEU A 37 88.69 -4.09 7.01
N GLU A 38 89.68 -4.12 7.90
CA GLU A 38 90.74 -3.10 7.97
C GLU A 38 91.75 -3.24 6.83
N SER A 39 92.02 -4.45 6.34
CA SER A 39 92.97 -4.70 5.26
C SER A 39 92.39 -4.56 3.85
N GLU A 40 91.08 -4.80 3.67
CA GLU A 40 90.44 -4.82 2.35
C GLU A 40 89.30 -3.79 2.20
N PRO A 41 89.56 -2.63 1.58
CA PRO A 41 88.54 -1.60 1.34
C PRO A 41 87.37 -2.06 0.45
N SER A 42 87.61 -3.04 -0.43
CA SER A 42 86.60 -3.70 -1.28
C SER A 42 85.55 -4.43 -0.43
N ALA A 43 85.99 -5.13 0.62
CA ALA A 43 85.11 -5.86 1.53
C ALA A 43 84.22 -4.88 2.32
N VAL A 44 84.76 -3.73 2.74
CA VAL A 44 83.99 -2.67 3.42
C VAL A 44 82.87 -2.12 2.52
N LYS A 45 83.18 -1.79 1.26
CA LYS A 45 82.16 -1.32 0.29
C LYS A 45 81.04 -2.33 0.05
N LEU A 46 81.39 -3.61 0.05
CA LEU A 46 80.42 -4.70 -0.09
C LEU A 46 79.50 -4.77 1.14
N VAL A 47 80.07 -4.72 2.34
CA VAL A 47 79.32 -4.67 3.61
C VAL A 47 78.37 -3.47 3.65
N ASP A 48 78.84 -2.27 3.27
CA ASP A 48 78.00 -1.07 3.21
C ASP A 48 76.86 -1.20 2.20
N SER A 49 77.14 -1.77 1.01
CA SER A 49 76.13 -2.03 -0.02
C SER A 49 75.06 -3.00 0.49
N TYR A 50 75.46 -4.09 1.16
CA TYR A 50 74.53 -5.04 1.77
C TYR A 50 73.73 -4.43 2.92
N ALA A 51 74.36 -3.63 3.79
CA ALA A 51 73.68 -2.93 4.88
C ALA A 51 72.62 -1.95 4.34
N ASN A 52 72.97 -1.17 3.32
CA ASN A 52 72.06 -0.26 2.64
C ASN A 52 70.90 -0.99 1.97
N LYS A 53 71.18 -2.09 1.25
CA LYS A 53 70.14 -2.89 0.61
C LYS A 53 69.21 -3.51 1.64
N ASN A 54 69.74 -4.04 2.74
CA ASN A 54 68.96 -4.67 3.79
C ASN A 54 68.06 -3.65 4.51
N SER A 55 68.58 -2.45 4.80
CA SER A 55 67.75 -1.35 5.36
C SER A 55 66.61 -0.95 4.42
N THR A 56 66.88 -0.91 3.11
CA THR A 56 65.87 -0.61 2.08
C THR A 56 64.81 -1.72 2.02
N LEU A 57 65.23 -2.99 2.06
CA LEU A 57 64.31 -4.13 2.10
C LEU A 57 63.43 -4.09 3.36
N GLY A 58 64.00 -3.77 4.53
CA GLY A 58 63.24 -3.62 5.77
C GLY A 58 62.19 -2.51 5.71
N ARG A 59 62.54 -1.34 5.15
CA ARG A 59 61.59 -0.25 4.91
C ARG A 59 60.49 -0.66 3.94
N ASN A 60 60.85 -1.32 2.84
CA ASN A 60 59.89 -1.79 1.85
C ASN A 60 58.93 -2.83 2.43
N ASN A 61 59.43 -3.83 3.16
CA ASN A 61 58.58 -4.82 3.83
C ASN A 61 57.61 -4.17 4.81
N SER A 62 58.08 -3.20 5.60
CA SER A 62 57.22 -2.47 6.54
C SER A 62 56.14 -1.65 5.80
N SER A 63 56.49 -1.07 4.64
CA SER A 63 55.54 -0.36 3.78
C SER A 63 54.48 -1.30 3.20
N TYR A 64 54.91 -2.42 2.61
CA TYR A 64 54.00 -3.41 2.02
C TYR A 64 53.11 -4.07 3.07
N ALA A 65 53.62 -4.36 4.27
CA ALA A 65 52.82 -4.88 5.36
C ALA A 65 51.69 -3.90 5.76
N ARG A 66 52.00 -2.60 5.84
CA ARG A 66 50.98 -1.57 6.12
C ARG A 66 49.95 -1.46 4.99
N ALA A 67 50.40 -1.44 3.74
CA ALA A 67 49.50 -1.40 2.58
C ALA A 67 48.59 -2.63 2.51
N ARG A 68 49.12 -3.82 2.80
CA ARG A 68 48.35 -5.07 2.85
C ARG A 68 47.28 -5.01 3.94
N ASN A 69 47.64 -4.63 5.17
CA ASN A 69 46.68 -4.51 6.27
C ASN A 69 45.57 -3.50 5.95
N GLN A 70 45.91 -2.36 5.34
CA GLN A 70 44.91 -1.39 4.90
C GLN A 70 43.97 -1.94 3.83
N ALA A 71 44.50 -2.70 2.86
CA ALA A 71 43.69 -3.33 1.83
C ALA A 71 42.77 -4.43 2.43
N GLU A 72 43.27 -5.24 3.36
CA GLU A 72 42.49 -6.24 4.08
C GLU A 72 41.33 -5.61 4.86
N HIS A 73 41.58 -4.51 5.58
CA HIS A 73 40.51 -3.79 6.28
C HIS A 73 39.46 -3.20 5.33
N LYS A 74 39.89 -2.60 4.21
CA LYS A 74 38.95 -2.07 3.19
C LYS A 74 38.11 -3.19 2.57
N LEU A 75 38.72 -4.33 2.30
CA LEU A 75 38.02 -5.48 1.74
C LEU A 75 36.98 -6.02 2.72
N ALA A 76 37.32 -6.15 4.00
CA ALA A 76 36.36 -6.56 5.03
C ALA A 76 35.19 -5.58 5.15
N ALA A 77 35.45 -4.26 5.12
CA ALA A 77 34.40 -3.24 5.17
C ALA A 77 33.47 -3.30 3.94
N LEU A 78 34.03 -3.46 2.73
CA LEU A 78 33.23 -3.60 1.51
C LEU A 78 32.39 -4.88 1.51
N GLN A 79 32.92 -5.98 2.07
CA GLN A 79 32.14 -7.22 2.22
C GLN A 79 30.95 -7.02 3.16
N THR A 80 31.13 -6.30 4.27
CA THR A 80 30.02 -6.01 5.19
C THR A 80 28.97 -5.11 4.53
N GLU A 81 29.39 -4.06 3.83
CA GLU A 81 28.48 -3.17 3.10
C GLU A 81 27.71 -3.92 2.00
N TYR A 82 28.38 -4.83 1.29
CA TYR A 82 27.73 -5.64 0.26
C TYR A 82 26.64 -6.53 0.84
N LEU A 83 26.90 -7.20 1.97
CA LEU A 83 25.91 -8.04 2.65
C LEU A 83 24.71 -7.23 3.18
N GLU A 84 24.95 -6.00 3.64
CA GLU A 84 23.88 -5.09 4.06
C GLU A 84 23.02 -4.64 2.88
N LEU A 85 23.66 -4.27 1.76
CA LEU A 85 22.97 -3.92 0.53
C LEU A 85 22.15 -5.09 -0.02
N GLU A 86 22.68 -6.31 -0.01
CA GLU A 86 21.98 -7.51 -0.45
C GLU A 86 20.70 -7.77 0.39
N LYS A 87 20.79 -7.62 1.72
CA LYS A 87 19.62 -7.69 2.61
C LYS A 87 18.61 -6.58 2.31
N SER A 88 19.09 -5.36 2.07
CA SER A 88 18.21 -4.23 1.72
C SER A 88 17.49 -4.47 0.40
N ILE A 89 18.17 -5.02 -0.61
CA ILE A 89 17.58 -5.35 -1.91
C ILE A 89 16.49 -6.41 -1.73
N ALA A 90 16.79 -7.50 -1.00
CA ALA A 90 15.81 -8.56 -0.73
C ALA A 90 14.54 -8.02 -0.02
N SER A 91 14.71 -7.13 0.97
CA SER A 91 13.58 -6.51 1.67
C SER A 91 12.74 -5.60 0.75
N ILE A 92 13.39 -4.85 -0.15
CA ILE A 92 12.70 -3.99 -1.13
C ILE A 92 11.93 -4.85 -2.15
N GLU A 93 12.50 -5.97 -2.60
CA GLU A 93 11.82 -6.90 -3.50
C GLU A 93 10.59 -7.54 -2.85
N GLU A 94 10.68 -7.95 -1.59
CA GLU A 94 9.54 -8.43 -0.81
C GLU A 94 8.45 -7.34 -0.67
N ALA A 95 8.84 -6.12 -0.32
CA ALA A 95 7.90 -5.00 -0.22
C ALA A 95 7.22 -4.70 -1.57
N LYS A 96 7.96 -4.77 -2.67
CA LYS A 96 7.43 -4.58 -4.03
C LYS A 96 6.38 -5.63 -4.37
N THR A 97 6.68 -6.91 -4.16
CA THR A 97 5.73 -8.00 -4.44
C THR A 97 4.46 -7.89 -3.60
N ASN A 98 4.58 -7.51 -2.32
CA ASN A 98 3.44 -7.25 -1.44
C ASN A 98 2.58 -6.07 -1.94
N LEU A 99 3.21 -4.99 -2.41
CA LEU A 99 2.50 -3.84 -2.98
C LEU A 99 1.79 -4.19 -4.29
N GLU A 100 2.41 -4.98 -5.16
CA GLU A 100 1.79 -5.45 -6.41
C GLU A 100 0.55 -6.32 -6.12
N ASN A 101 0.64 -7.24 -5.17
CA ASN A 101 -0.50 -8.04 -4.73
C ASN A 101 -1.63 -7.17 -4.17
N ARG A 102 -1.30 -6.20 -3.32
CA ARG A 102 -2.29 -5.29 -2.73
C ARG A 102 -2.95 -4.41 -3.80
N LYS A 103 -2.19 -3.92 -4.78
CA LYS A 103 -2.72 -3.16 -5.91
C LYS A 103 -3.74 -3.98 -6.69
N ARG A 104 -3.42 -5.24 -7.00
CA ARG A 104 -4.34 -6.14 -7.71
C ARG A 104 -5.65 -6.36 -6.94
N LEU A 105 -5.57 -6.59 -5.62
CA LEU A 105 -6.76 -6.75 -4.79
C LEU A 105 -7.65 -5.50 -4.80
N LEU A 106 -7.03 -4.31 -4.72
CA LEU A 106 -7.76 -3.04 -4.78
C LEU A 106 -8.41 -2.81 -6.16
N GLU A 107 -7.74 -3.18 -7.25
CA GLU A 107 -8.32 -3.11 -8.60
C GLU A 107 -9.54 -4.03 -8.76
N GLU A 108 -9.47 -5.25 -8.19
CA GLU A 108 -10.59 -6.19 -8.19
C GLU A 108 -11.77 -5.67 -7.34
N GLU A 109 -11.49 -5.09 -6.17
CA GLU A 109 -12.50 -4.48 -5.30
C GLU A 109 -13.14 -3.25 -5.96
N GLN A 110 -12.35 -2.38 -6.58
CA GLN A 110 -12.84 -1.21 -7.30
C GLN A 110 -13.80 -1.61 -8.43
N LYS A 111 -13.46 -2.66 -9.19
CA LYS A 111 -14.33 -3.17 -10.24
C LYS A 111 -15.67 -3.68 -9.69
N LYS A 112 -15.64 -4.45 -8.59
CA LYS A 112 -16.87 -4.95 -7.94
C LYS A 112 -17.76 -3.80 -7.45
N LEU A 113 -17.17 -2.78 -6.82
CA LEU A 113 -17.90 -1.61 -6.37
C LEU A 113 -18.50 -0.82 -7.54
N GLN A 114 -17.78 -0.71 -8.66
CA GLN A 114 -18.28 -0.08 -9.87
C GLN A 114 -19.50 -0.83 -10.44
N ASP A 115 -19.42 -2.16 -10.54
CA ASP A 115 -20.53 -3.00 -10.99
C ASP A 115 -21.76 -2.89 -10.06
N GLU A 116 -21.53 -2.75 -8.74
CA GLU A 116 -22.59 -2.55 -7.75
C GLU A 116 -23.26 -1.18 -7.89
N VAL A 117 -22.47 -0.11 -8.08
CA VAL A 117 -22.98 1.25 -8.31
C VAL A 117 -23.82 1.30 -9.58
N GLU A 118 -23.39 0.66 -10.66
CA GLU A 118 -24.14 0.60 -11.91
C GLU A 118 -25.49 -0.11 -11.70
N ASN A 119 -25.47 -1.28 -11.05
CA ASN A 119 -26.69 -2.02 -10.72
C ASN A 119 -27.67 -1.21 -9.86
N LEU A 120 -27.17 -0.54 -8.81
CA LEU A 120 -27.99 0.30 -7.95
C LEU A 120 -28.57 1.48 -8.71
N THR A 121 -27.79 2.08 -9.62
CA THR A 121 -28.25 3.19 -10.47
C THR A 121 -29.38 2.73 -11.39
N SER A 122 -29.24 1.58 -12.07
CA SER A 122 -30.31 1.03 -12.91
C SER A 122 -31.57 0.68 -12.11
N LYS A 123 -31.42 0.11 -10.91
CA LYS A 123 -32.56 -0.15 -10.00
C LYS A 123 -33.27 1.15 -9.60
N ASN A 124 -32.52 2.20 -9.29
CA ASN A 124 -33.08 3.49 -8.91
C ASN A 124 -33.87 4.12 -10.07
N GLN A 125 -33.34 4.05 -11.29
CA GLN A 125 -34.05 4.52 -12.49
C GLN A 125 -35.36 3.75 -12.69
N SER A 126 -35.34 2.41 -12.57
CA SER A 126 -36.55 1.58 -12.68
C SER A 126 -37.59 1.93 -11.63
N LEU A 127 -37.17 2.11 -10.38
CA LEU A 127 -38.05 2.51 -9.28
C LEU A 127 -38.62 3.91 -9.50
N SER A 128 -37.81 4.86 -9.95
CA SER A 128 -38.26 6.21 -10.28
C SER A 128 -39.36 6.20 -11.34
N SER A 129 -39.19 5.42 -12.41
CA SER A 129 -40.22 5.27 -13.44
C SER A 129 -41.51 4.66 -12.88
N LYS A 130 -41.41 3.63 -12.02
CA LYS A 130 -42.58 3.03 -11.36
C LYS A 130 -43.32 4.03 -10.46
N VAL A 131 -42.59 4.84 -9.70
CA VAL A 131 -43.17 5.89 -8.86
C VAL A 131 -43.93 6.89 -9.74
N GLN A 132 -43.33 7.33 -10.85
CA GLN A 132 -44.00 8.24 -11.77
C GLN A 132 -45.30 7.64 -12.33
N THR A 133 -45.28 6.38 -12.77
CA THR A 133 -46.49 5.69 -13.25
C THR A 133 -47.56 5.59 -12.17
N LEU A 134 -47.20 5.21 -10.95
CA LEU A 134 -48.15 5.10 -9.83
C LEU A 134 -48.73 6.46 -9.46
N THR A 135 -47.94 7.54 -9.50
CA THR A 135 -48.42 8.90 -9.27
C THR A 135 -49.47 9.28 -10.31
N THR A 136 -49.21 9.06 -11.61
CA THR A 136 -50.17 9.34 -12.67
C THR A 136 -51.47 8.53 -12.51
N GLN A 137 -51.36 7.23 -12.20
CA GLN A 137 -52.53 6.40 -11.95
C GLN A 137 -53.35 6.87 -10.74
N ASN A 138 -52.68 7.34 -9.68
CA ASN A 138 -53.36 7.85 -8.50
C ASN A 138 -54.10 9.17 -8.80
N ASP A 139 -53.50 10.05 -9.61
CA ASP A 139 -54.14 11.28 -10.07
C ASP A 139 -55.40 10.99 -10.92
N GLU A 140 -55.31 10.01 -11.82
CA GLU A 140 -56.46 9.53 -12.62
C GLU A 140 -57.59 9.00 -11.73
N ILE A 141 -57.26 8.17 -10.73
CA ILE A 141 -58.24 7.64 -9.77
C ILE A 141 -58.86 8.76 -8.94
N MET A 142 -58.07 9.75 -8.49
CA MET A 142 -58.59 10.91 -7.77
C MET A 142 -59.59 11.69 -8.62
N ASN A 143 -59.28 11.94 -9.89
CA ASN A 143 -60.16 12.63 -10.81
C ASN A 143 -61.46 11.84 -11.07
N ALA A 144 -61.35 10.53 -11.31
CA ALA A 144 -62.51 9.66 -11.48
C ALA A 144 -63.42 9.66 -10.23
N ASN A 145 -62.83 9.59 -9.04
CA ASN A 145 -63.57 9.62 -7.79
C ASN A 145 -64.26 10.97 -7.56
N ALA A 146 -63.60 12.09 -7.88
CA ALA A 146 -64.21 13.42 -7.83
C ALA A 146 -65.43 13.52 -8.78
N GLN A 147 -65.31 12.98 -9.99
CA GLN A 147 -66.40 12.94 -10.97
C GLN A 147 -67.56 12.05 -10.48
N LEU A 148 -67.29 10.85 -9.97
CA LEU A 148 -68.31 9.97 -9.39
C LEU A 148 -69.04 10.61 -8.21
N LYS A 149 -68.34 11.35 -7.35
CA LYS A 149 -68.97 12.11 -6.26
C LYS A 149 -69.94 13.18 -6.78
N LYS A 150 -69.56 13.89 -7.84
CA LYS A 150 -70.41 14.89 -8.50
C LYS A 150 -71.66 14.23 -9.11
N ASP A 151 -71.47 13.13 -9.82
CA ASP A 151 -72.57 12.41 -10.46
C ASP A 151 -73.53 11.80 -9.44
N ASN A 152 -73.02 11.22 -8.34
CA ASN A 152 -73.85 10.75 -7.23
C ASN A 152 -74.68 11.87 -6.59
N LYS A 153 -74.10 13.08 -6.44
CA LYS A 153 -74.85 14.25 -5.94
C LYS A 153 -75.96 14.65 -6.91
N ASN A 154 -75.66 14.67 -8.21
CA ASN A 154 -76.65 14.99 -9.25
C ASN A 154 -77.78 13.97 -9.30
N LEU A 155 -77.45 12.66 -9.27
CA LEU A 155 -78.44 11.59 -9.22
C LEU A 155 -79.32 11.68 -7.99
N LYS A 156 -78.74 11.95 -6.82
CA LYS A 156 -79.52 12.18 -5.60
C LYS A 156 -80.52 13.33 -5.76
N ASN A 157 -80.08 14.46 -6.32
CA ASN A 157 -80.97 15.59 -6.58
C ASN A 157 -82.10 15.23 -7.55
N ILE A 158 -81.82 14.47 -8.61
CA ILE A 158 -82.85 13.99 -9.56
C ILE A 158 -83.84 13.06 -8.86
N VAL A 159 -83.35 12.11 -8.07
CA VAL A 159 -84.20 11.19 -7.29
C VAL A 159 -85.09 11.97 -6.33
N ASP A 160 -84.56 12.99 -5.64
CA ASP A 160 -85.34 13.84 -4.74
C ASP A 160 -86.39 14.66 -5.51
N GLN A 161 -86.07 15.17 -6.70
CA GLN A 161 -87.04 15.85 -7.57
C GLN A 161 -88.17 14.90 -8.03
N ILE A 162 -87.84 13.68 -8.44
CA ILE A 162 -88.82 12.66 -8.84
C ILE A 162 -89.73 12.33 -7.66
N LYS A 163 -89.16 12.09 -6.47
CA LYS A 163 -89.93 11.83 -5.24
C LYS A 163 -90.89 12.97 -4.93
N LEU A 164 -90.44 14.23 -5.03
CA LEU A 164 -91.28 15.41 -4.82
C LEU A 164 -92.41 15.51 -5.85
N LYS A 165 -92.11 15.24 -7.13
CA LYS A 165 -93.12 15.25 -8.20
C LYS A 165 -94.15 14.15 -7.98
N LEU A 166 -93.73 12.92 -7.73
CA LEU A 166 -94.61 11.79 -7.41
C LEU A 166 -95.51 12.09 -6.21
N ALA A 167 -94.97 12.72 -5.15
CA ALA A 167 -95.77 13.11 -3.99
C ALA A 167 -96.84 14.16 -4.34
N ARG A 168 -96.54 15.13 -5.22
CA ARG A 168 -97.54 16.10 -5.70
C ARG A 168 -98.61 15.43 -6.57
N ASP A 169 -98.19 14.68 -7.58
CA ASP A 169 -99.09 13.98 -8.51
C ASP A 169 -100.02 13.03 -7.74
N THR A 170 -99.49 12.32 -6.73
CA THR A 170 -100.28 11.47 -5.84
C THR A 170 -101.29 12.27 -5.01
N LYS A 171 -100.89 13.44 -4.48
CA LYS A 171 -101.78 14.32 -3.73
C LYS A 171 -102.94 14.82 -4.60
N GLU A 172 -102.68 15.17 -5.85
CA GLU A 172 -103.71 15.57 -6.81
C GLU A 172 -104.66 14.40 -7.11
N LEU A 173 -104.13 13.20 -7.37
CA LEU A 173 -104.96 12.03 -7.65
C LEU A 173 -105.85 11.61 -6.47
N LEU A 174 -105.44 11.84 -5.22
CA LEU A 174 -106.27 11.57 -4.03
C LEU A 174 -107.46 12.53 -3.89
N GLN A 175 -107.49 13.65 -4.62
CA GLN A 175 -108.59 14.61 -4.59
C GLN A 175 -109.77 14.20 -5.48
N TYR A 176 -109.60 13.23 -6.38
CA TYR A 176 -110.72 12.68 -7.16
C TYR A 176 -111.70 11.95 -6.24
N GLU A 177 -113.01 12.09 -6.53
CA GLU A 177 -114.12 11.56 -5.72
C GLU A 177 -114.28 10.02 -5.81
N ASP A 178 -113.60 9.38 -6.76
CA ASP A 178 -113.75 7.96 -7.04
C ASP A 178 -113.03 7.07 -6.01
N ASN A 179 -113.80 6.31 -5.23
CA ASN A 179 -113.34 5.61 -4.01
C ASN A 179 -112.35 4.45 -4.30
N GLU A 180 -112.50 3.78 -5.44
CA GLU A 180 -111.67 2.63 -5.81
C GLU A 180 -110.30 3.06 -6.38
N ILE A 181 -110.26 4.14 -7.15
CA ILE A 181 -109.00 4.74 -7.65
C ILE A 181 -108.15 5.22 -6.47
N ARG A 182 -108.79 5.89 -5.49
CA ARG A 182 -108.12 6.35 -4.28
C ARG A 182 -107.49 5.20 -3.46
N LYS A 183 -108.22 4.10 -3.26
CA LYS A 183 -107.71 2.91 -2.54
C LYS A 183 -106.56 2.22 -3.29
N ALA A 184 -106.66 2.11 -4.61
CA ALA A 184 -105.61 1.51 -5.43
C ALA A 184 -104.30 2.30 -5.37
N ILE A 185 -104.37 3.64 -5.43
CA ILE A 185 -103.23 4.54 -5.33
C ILE A 185 -102.55 4.43 -3.96
N ILE A 186 -103.32 4.38 -2.86
CA ILE A 186 -102.77 4.23 -1.50
C ILE A 186 -101.98 2.90 -1.35
N ARG A 187 -102.46 1.80 -1.94
CA ARG A 187 -101.74 0.51 -1.91
C ARG A 187 -100.44 0.57 -2.71
N LEU A 188 -100.46 1.19 -3.88
CA LEU A 188 -99.30 1.28 -4.78
C LEU A 188 -98.19 2.14 -4.17
N PHE A 189 -98.55 3.25 -3.51
CA PHE A 189 -97.60 4.14 -2.82
C PHE A 189 -96.95 3.49 -1.58
N ARG A 190 -97.68 2.65 -0.85
CA ARG A 190 -97.12 1.87 0.27
C ARG A 190 -96.08 0.84 -0.20
N TRP A 191 -96.18 0.34 -1.42
CA TRP A 191 -95.27 -0.68 -1.96
C TRP A 191 -93.99 -0.09 -2.58
N THR A 192 -94.04 1.16 -3.06
CA THR A 192 -92.92 1.81 -3.74
C THR A 192 -92.04 2.70 -2.85
N LEU A 193 -92.48 3.01 -1.62
CA LEU A 193 -91.76 3.86 -0.66
C LEU A 193 -91.26 3.14 0.60
N GLY A 194 -91.51 1.83 0.74
CA GLY A 194 -90.82 0.96 1.70
C GLY A 194 -89.57 0.36 1.08
#